data_AF-A0A7R8ZUX0-F1
#
_entry.id   AF-A0A7R8ZUX0-F1
#
_cell.length_a   1.000
_cell.length_b   1.000
_cell.length_c   1.000
_cell.angle_alpha   90.00
_cell.angle_beta   90.00
_cell.angle_gamma   90.00
#
_symmetry.space_group_name_H-M   'P 1'
#
loop_
_entity.id
_entity.type
_entity.pdbx_description
1 polymer ?
#
loop_
_entity_poly.entity_id
_entity_poly.type
_entity_poly.pdbx_seq_one_letter_code
_entity_poly.pdbx_strand_id
1 'polypeptide(L)'
;MNSSQVSTTVGSSQVSTTIGSSQVSTTVGSSQVSTTVGSSQVSTTVGSSQVSTTVNVASPAMSPLAATKRPVLLGVGNPLMDMLAPVVASKAGENRLEKYGLAADDQVEATKEQEPLLDELFNDSSTRFNPGGAVQNTLRVYEWLMRSRLGESGPPYKKVDSGDCWSMFIGGVGQDETAAAMQKAVESAGVRSRYAYHTGLRTGMCASLASGSNRSLVASIGASAVFTMENWKDLLQAEREAMDSIQSVYVEGFFLVHSPEVVLSVAKEFVGSNPRRTFIFNISAPFVVQVSETITQMNTLLTSDKELAQTFSD
;
A
#
# COMPACT_ATOMS: atom_id res chain seq x y z
N MET A 1 -37.49 -10.58 13.40
CA MET A 1 -37.47 -9.51 14.42
C MET A 1 -37.02 -10.14 15.73
N ASN A 2 -35.82 -9.81 16.19
CA ASN A 2 -35.45 -9.77 17.60
C ASN A 2 -34.13 -9.00 17.69
N SER A 3 -34.22 -7.77 18.17
CA SER A 3 -33.07 -6.91 18.48
C SER A 3 -32.77 -7.02 19.96
N SER A 4 -31.53 -7.35 20.32
CA SER A 4 -31.05 -7.22 21.69
C SER A 4 -30.11 -6.03 21.77
N GLN A 5 -30.43 -5.06 22.63
CA GLN A 5 -29.52 -3.99 23.02
C GLN A 5 -28.69 -4.44 24.21
N VAL A 6 -27.39 -4.18 24.17
CA VAL A 6 -26.54 -4.15 25.36
C VAL A 6 -25.82 -2.82 25.37
N SER A 7 -26.04 -2.05 26.44
CA SER A 7 -25.29 -0.85 26.76
C SER A 7 -24.19 -1.18 27.76
N THR A 8 -23.06 -0.51 27.65
CA THR A 8 -22.05 -0.49 28.71
C THR A 8 -21.48 0.92 28.80
N THR A 9 -21.52 1.49 30.01
CA THR A 9 -20.99 2.81 30.30
C THR A 9 -19.55 2.68 30.78
N VAL A 10 -18.62 3.40 30.14
CA VAL A 10 -17.26 3.62 30.68
C VAL A 10 -16.89 5.08 30.41
N GLY A 11 -16.92 5.92 31.46
CA GLY A 11 -16.68 7.37 31.35
C GLY A 11 -17.86 8.18 30.81
N SER A 12 -17.64 9.43 30.38
CA SER A 12 -18.67 10.39 29.94
C SER A 12 -19.21 10.18 28.52
N SER A 13 -18.91 9.05 27.87
CA SER A 13 -19.31 8.79 26.49
C SER A 13 -20.05 7.46 26.36
N GLN A 14 -21.14 7.50 25.59
CA GLN A 14 -22.03 6.39 25.29
C GLN A 14 -21.68 5.83 23.90
N VAL A 15 -21.56 4.52 23.78
CA VAL A 15 -21.50 3.82 22.48
C VAL A 15 -22.62 2.79 22.46
N SER A 16 -23.43 2.81 21.40
CA SER A 16 -24.52 1.85 21.19
C SER A 16 -24.31 1.09 19.89
N THR A 17 -24.66 -0.20 19.86
CA THR A 17 -24.53 -1.07 18.69
C THR A 17 -25.62 -2.13 18.72
N THR A 18 -26.21 -2.46 17.57
CA THR A 18 -27.17 -3.56 17.40
C THR A 18 -26.69 -4.50 16.30
N ILE A 19 -26.37 -5.77 16.62
CA ILE A 19 -25.96 -6.81 15.65
C ILE A 19 -26.47 -8.19 16.11
N GLY A 20 -26.81 -9.08 15.16
CA GLY A 20 -27.20 -10.49 15.38
C GLY A 20 -26.11 -11.43 15.94
N SER A 21 -26.11 -12.71 15.54
CA SER A 21 -25.82 -13.86 16.42
C SER A 21 -24.35 -14.27 16.68
N SER A 22 -23.41 -13.36 16.95
CA SER A 22 -22.13 -13.72 17.63
C SER A 22 -21.40 -12.49 18.21
N GLN A 23 -20.73 -12.70 19.35
CA GLN A 23 -20.13 -11.66 20.21
C GLN A 23 -18.59 -11.67 20.19
N VAL A 24 -17.96 -10.48 20.18
CA VAL A 24 -16.54 -10.28 20.53
C VAL A 24 -16.39 -8.92 21.23
N SER A 25 -15.61 -8.86 22.31
CA SER A 25 -15.36 -7.65 23.13
C SER A 25 -13.88 -7.51 23.48
N THR A 26 -13.31 -6.29 23.46
CA THR A 26 -12.08 -5.91 24.19
C THR A 26 -11.95 -4.37 24.32
N THR A 27 -11.37 -3.90 25.44
CA THR A 27 -11.21 -2.48 25.86
C THR A 27 -9.73 -2.12 26.03
N VAL A 28 -9.22 -0.99 25.50
CA VAL A 28 -8.20 -0.09 26.14
C VAL A 28 -8.13 1.29 25.43
N GLY A 29 -8.28 2.40 26.19
CA GLY A 29 -7.77 3.73 25.81
C GLY A 29 -8.70 4.68 25.04
N SER A 30 -8.33 5.97 25.02
CA SER A 30 -9.17 7.11 24.57
C SER A 30 -9.15 7.33 23.06
N SER A 31 -10.00 6.60 22.32
CA SER A 31 -10.41 6.95 20.96
C SER A 31 -11.67 6.20 20.56
N GLN A 32 -12.56 6.85 19.80
CA GLN A 32 -13.80 6.27 19.30
C GLN A 32 -13.60 5.63 17.92
N VAL A 33 -14.21 4.47 17.70
CA VAL A 33 -14.32 3.83 16.37
C VAL A 33 -15.68 3.15 16.28
N SER A 34 -16.42 3.44 15.22
CA SER A 34 -17.62 2.70 14.83
C SER A 34 -17.34 1.97 13.52
N THR A 35 -17.82 0.72 13.41
CA THR A 35 -17.82 -0.03 12.14
C THR A 35 -18.97 -1.01 12.15
N THR A 36 -19.78 -0.99 11.10
CA THR A 36 -20.78 -2.05 10.78
C THR A 36 -20.34 -2.70 9.47
N VAL A 37 -20.47 -4.03 9.35
CA VAL A 37 -20.92 -4.81 8.16
C VAL A 37 -20.49 -6.29 8.26
N GLY A 38 -21.33 -7.17 7.70
CA GLY A 38 -21.34 -8.62 7.85
C GLY A 38 -20.07 -9.39 7.44
N SER A 39 -19.82 -10.39 8.29
CA SER A 39 -18.99 -11.59 8.14
C SER A 39 -17.50 -11.43 7.82
N SER A 40 -16.78 -10.91 8.81
CA SER A 40 -15.53 -11.44 9.40
C SER A 40 -14.50 -10.31 9.58
N GLN A 41 -14.08 -10.07 10.84
CA GLN A 41 -13.05 -9.08 11.16
C GLN A 41 -11.69 -9.72 11.46
N VAL A 42 -10.63 -9.03 11.07
CA VAL A 42 -9.29 -9.14 11.68
C VAL A 42 -8.86 -7.73 12.03
N SER A 43 -8.64 -7.46 13.31
CA SER A 43 -8.11 -6.20 13.82
C SER A 43 -6.67 -6.41 14.32
N THR A 44 -5.80 -5.42 14.12
CA THR A 44 -4.45 -5.35 14.72
C THR A 44 -4.20 -3.92 15.17
N THR A 45 -3.70 -3.76 16.39
CA THR A 45 -3.42 -2.45 17.02
C THR A 45 -1.95 -2.11 16.88
N VAL A 46 -1.64 -0.88 16.45
CA VAL A 46 -0.32 -0.24 16.65
C VAL A 46 -0.53 1.22 17.06
N GLY A 47 -0.21 1.55 18.32
CA GLY A 47 -0.08 2.93 18.78
C GLY A 47 -1.36 3.79 18.84
N SER A 48 -1.17 5.10 18.73
CA SER A 48 -2.16 6.18 18.99
C SER A 48 -2.86 6.72 17.75
N SER A 49 -2.81 6.03 16.60
CA SER A 49 -3.43 6.49 15.36
C SER A 49 -4.35 5.42 14.77
N GLN A 50 -5.54 5.85 14.37
CA GLN A 50 -6.58 5.04 13.75
C GLN A 50 -6.34 5.00 12.23
N VAL A 51 -6.38 3.79 11.62
CA VAL A 51 -6.36 3.62 10.17
C VAL A 51 -7.67 2.92 9.76
N SER A 52 -8.47 3.61 8.95
CA SER A 52 -9.71 3.08 8.37
C SER A 52 -9.40 2.43 7.02
N THR A 53 -9.81 1.19 6.81
CA THR A 53 -9.80 0.56 5.47
C THR A 53 -11.21 0.08 5.13
N THR A 54 -11.79 0.62 4.07
CA THR A 54 -13.09 0.19 3.56
C THR A 54 -12.88 -0.91 2.52
N VAL A 55 -13.42 -2.11 2.77
CA VAL A 55 -13.41 -3.21 1.80
C VAL A 55 -14.86 -3.49 1.37
N ASN A 56 -15.22 -3.07 0.16
CA ASN A 56 -16.46 -3.50 -0.48
C ASN A 56 -16.21 -4.88 -1.12
N VAL A 57 -16.70 -5.95 -0.50
CA VAL A 57 -16.71 -7.28 -1.13
C VAL A 57 -18.07 -7.49 -1.79
N ALA A 58 -18.19 -7.14 -3.07
CA ALA A 58 -19.19 -7.80 -3.90
C ALA A 58 -18.70 -9.23 -4.13
N SER A 59 -19.47 -10.24 -3.72
CA SER A 59 -19.09 -11.65 -3.86
C SER A 59 -19.50 -12.16 -5.25
N PRO A 60 -18.58 -12.48 -6.18
CA PRO A 60 -18.91 -13.27 -7.33
C PRO A 60 -18.86 -14.75 -6.93
N ALA A 61 -19.85 -15.53 -7.36
CA ALA A 61 -19.77 -16.99 -7.28
C ALA A 61 -18.49 -17.48 -7.98
N MET A 62 -17.59 -18.14 -7.24
CA MET A 62 -16.38 -18.73 -7.84
C MET A 62 -16.77 -19.91 -8.72
N SER A 63 -16.46 -19.80 -10.02
CA SER A 63 -16.49 -20.90 -10.97
C SER A 63 -15.26 -21.81 -10.75
N PRO A 64 -15.28 -23.07 -11.26
CA PRO A 64 -14.17 -24.01 -11.07
C PRO A 64 -12.88 -23.40 -11.60
N LEU A 65 -11.87 -23.33 -10.74
CA LEU A 65 -10.57 -22.69 -10.98
C LEU A 65 -9.91 -23.27 -12.24
N ALA A 66 -9.80 -22.47 -13.31
CA ALA A 66 -9.11 -22.86 -14.53
C ALA A 66 -7.59 -23.01 -14.28
N ALA A 67 -6.96 -23.91 -15.03
CA ALA A 67 -5.66 -24.53 -14.80
C ALA A 67 -4.38 -23.65 -14.94
N THR A 68 -4.45 -22.34 -14.68
CA THR A 68 -3.29 -21.43 -14.57
C THR A 68 -3.64 -20.27 -13.64
N LYS A 69 -2.84 -19.97 -12.62
CA LYS A 69 -3.10 -18.81 -11.74
C LYS A 69 -2.77 -17.54 -12.51
N ARG A 70 -3.70 -16.60 -12.59
CA ARG A 70 -3.50 -15.29 -13.23
C ARG A 70 -3.73 -14.19 -12.19
N PRO A 71 -3.05 -13.04 -12.32
CA PRO A 71 -3.22 -11.97 -11.36
C PRO A 71 -4.67 -11.50 -11.35
N VAL A 72 -5.24 -11.39 -10.15
CA VAL A 72 -6.59 -10.86 -9.90
C VAL A 72 -6.53 -9.51 -9.19
N LEU A 73 -5.41 -9.22 -8.52
CA LEU A 73 -5.13 -7.96 -7.84
C LEU A 73 -3.99 -7.21 -8.54
N LEU A 74 -4.25 -6.00 -9.03
CA LEU A 74 -3.22 -5.07 -9.51
C LEU A 74 -2.92 -4.05 -8.44
N GLY A 75 -1.64 -3.88 -8.08
CA GLY A 75 -1.17 -2.75 -7.28
C GLY A 75 -0.48 -1.72 -8.15
N VAL A 76 -0.77 -0.44 -7.95
CA VAL A 76 -0.08 0.69 -8.59
C VAL A 76 0.47 1.60 -7.51
N GLY A 77 1.79 1.83 -7.50
CA GLY A 77 2.43 2.63 -6.45
C GLY A 77 3.89 2.97 -6.72
N ASN A 78 4.57 3.46 -5.69
CA ASN A 78 5.98 3.82 -5.70
C ASN A 78 6.83 2.62 -5.27
N PRO A 79 7.59 1.98 -6.18
CA PRO A 79 8.54 0.94 -5.81
C PRO A 79 9.78 1.58 -5.19
N LEU A 80 10.01 1.34 -3.90
CA LEU A 80 11.13 1.89 -3.16
C LEU A 80 12.04 0.79 -2.64
N MET A 81 13.35 1.03 -2.59
CA MET A 81 14.27 0.19 -1.82
C MET A 81 14.31 0.68 -0.37
N ASP A 82 13.87 -0.14 0.58
CA ASP A 82 13.94 0.19 2.00
C ASP A 82 15.37 -0.04 2.52
N MET A 83 15.96 0.99 3.12
CA MET A 83 17.26 0.99 3.78
C MET A 83 17.07 1.03 5.29
N LEU A 84 17.14 -0.14 5.93
CA LEU A 84 16.96 -0.28 7.36
C LEU A 84 18.31 -0.07 8.04
N ALA A 85 18.38 0.95 8.89
CA ALA A 85 19.61 1.30 9.58
C ALA A 85 19.32 1.75 11.03
N PRO A 86 20.28 1.56 11.95
CA PRO A 86 20.17 2.14 13.28
C PRO A 86 20.24 3.67 13.22
N VAL A 87 19.57 4.33 14.17
CA VAL A 87 19.64 5.80 14.34
C VAL A 87 21.05 6.29 14.63
N VAL A 88 21.82 5.53 15.41
CA VAL A 88 23.21 5.86 15.71
C VAL A 88 24.11 5.22 14.68
N ALA A 89 24.88 6.03 13.95
CA ALA A 89 25.82 5.54 12.95
C ALA A 89 26.93 4.70 13.59
N SER A 90 27.28 3.59 12.95
CA SER A 90 28.29 2.63 13.43
C SER A 90 29.69 3.26 13.53
N LYS A 91 29.98 4.23 12.66
CA LYS A 91 31.19 5.05 12.67
C LYS A 91 30.80 6.44 13.19
N ALA A 92 31.46 6.90 14.24
CA ALA A 92 31.32 8.21 14.89
C ALA A 92 30.22 8.38 15.98
N GLY A 93 29.29 7.44 16.18
CA GLY A 93 28.27 7.58 17.24
C GLY A 93 27.33 8.77 17.03
N GLU A 94 27.25 9.28 15.80
CA GLU A 94 26.41 10.40 15.41
C GLU A 94 24.94 9.98 15.36
N ASN A 95 24.05 10.79 15.93
CA ASN A 95 22.61 10.58 15.88
C ASN A 95 22.07 11.13 14.54
N ARG A 96 21.66 10.23 13.64
CA ARG A 96 21.13 10.58 12.32
C ARG A 96 19.83 11.40 12.39
N LEU A 97 18.99 11.17 13.39
CA LEU A 97 17.74 11.93 13.53
C LEU A 97 18.05 13.40 13.81
N GLU A 98 18.96 13.66 14.75
CA GLU A 98 19.37 15.03 15.09
C GLU A 98 20.07 15.71 13.91
N LYS A 99 21.00 15.00 13.26
CA LYS A 99 21.76 15.49 12.10
C LYS A 99 20.86 15.97 10.96
N TYR A 100 19.77 15.25 10.71
CA TYR A 100 18.86 15.52 9.59
C TYR A 100 17.54 16.19 10.00
N GLY A 101 17.40 16.58 11.27
CA GLY A 101 16.21 17.28 11.79
C GLY A 101 14.94 16.43 11.75
N LEU A 102 15.05 15.13 11.97
CA LEU A 102 13.94 14.16 11.87
C LEU A 102 13.35 13.84 13.24
N ALA A 103 12.03 13.69 13.31
CA ALA A 103 11.38 13.14 14.49
C ALA A 103 11.58 11.62 14.59
N ALA A 104 11.45 11.06 15.80
CA ALA A 104 11.69 9.63 16.04
C ALA A 104 10.70 8.69 15.34
N ASP A 105 9.48 9.15 15.04
CA ASP A 105 8.39 8.39 14.39
C ASP A 105 7.85 9.09 13.15
N ASP A 106 8.74 9.80 12.44
CA ASP A 106 8.35 10.61 11.29
C ASP A 106 8.01 9.77 10.05
N GLN A 107 7.22 10.33 9.14
CA GLN A 107 7.00 9.79 7.80
C GLN A 107 6.98 10.94 6.79
N VAL A 108 8.14 11.18 6.17
CA VAL A 108 8.35 12.35 5.32
C VAL A 108 8.94 11.97 3.97
N GLU A 109 8.67 12.81 2.97
CA GLU A 109 9.47 12.81 1.74
C GLU A 109 10.78 13.58 1.98
N ALA A 110 11.89 13.05 1.46
CA ALA A 110 13.21 13.64 1.64
C ALA A 110 13.28 15.01 0.97
N THR A 111 13.72 16.03 1.70
CA THR A 111 14.13 17.30 1.10
C THR A 111 15.62 17.25 0.74
N LYS A 112 16.13 18.32 0.11
CA LYS A 112 17.57 18.44 -0.23
C LYS A 112 18.48 18.27 0.99
N GLU A 113 17.99 18.65 2.16
CA GLU A 113 18.68 18.54 3.44
C GLU A 113 18.81 17.07 3.88
N GLN A 114 17.84 16.22 3.58
CA GLN A 114 17.89 14.78 3.91
C GLN A 114 18.40 13.88 2.78
N GLU A 115 18.51 14.34 1.53
CA GLU A 115 19.11 13.53 0.45
C GLU A 115 20.48 12.91 0.81
N PRO A 116 21.41 13.62 1.48
CA PRO A 116 22.70 13.03 1.87
C PRO A 116 22.59 11.85 2.83
N LEU A 117 21.49 11.71 3.59
CA LEU A 117 21.24 10.54 4.44
C LEU A 117 21.23 9.27 3.61
N LEU A 118 20.65 9.33 2.42
CA LEU A 118 20.44 8.14 1.58
C LEU A 118 21.78 7.62 1.07
N ASP A 119 22.64 8.51 0.61
CA ASP A 119 23.99 8.17 0.18
C ASP A 119 24.84 7.67 1.37
N GLU A 120 24.67 8.25 2.56
CA GLU A 120 25.30 7.74 3.79
C GLU A 120 24.87 6.30 4.10
N LEU A 121 23.56 6.03 4.09
CA LEU A 121 23.03 4.70 4.37
C LEU A 121 23.42 3.68 3.30
N PHE A 122 23.44 4.08 2.03
CA PHE A 122 23.81 3.20 0.93
C PHE A 122 25.24 2.66 1.08
N ASN A 123 26.14 3.49 1.63
CA ASN A 123 27.55 3.16 1.84
C ASN A 123 27.86 2.59 3.24
N ASP A 124 26.88 2.55 4.14
CA ASP A 124 27.04 1.98 5.48
C ASP A 124 26.80 0.47 5.45
N SER A 125 27.84 -0.31 5.79
CA SER A 125 27.79 -1.77 5.86
C SER A 125 26.78 -2.33 6.87
N SER A 126 26.29 -1.51 7.81
CA SER A 126 25.24 -1.91 8.77
C SER A 126 23.83 -1.76 8.20
N THR A 127 23.68 -1.09 7.06
CA THR A 127 22.39 -0.92 6.38
C THR A 127 21.93 -2.23 5.76
N ARG A 128 20.67 -2.58 6.00
CA ARG A 128 20.00 -3.72 5.37
C ARG A 128 19.03 -3.24 4.32
N PHE A 129 19.08 -3.84 3.15
CA PHE A 129 18.23 -3.50 2.02
C PHE A 129 17.09 -4.51 1.89
N ASN A 130 15.86 -4.00 1.69
CA ASN A 130 14.68 -4.81 1.42
C ASN A 130 13.87 -4.18 0.28
N PRO A 131 13.21 -4.98 -0.59
CA PRO A 131 12.21 -4.42 -1.48
C PRO A 131 11.08 -3.81 -0.64
N GLY A 132 10.81 -2.54 -0.86
CA GLY A 132 9.92 -1.70 -0.07
C GLY A 132 8.83 -1.03 -0.90
N GLY A 133 8.29 0.09 -0.41
CA GLY A 133 7.10 0.72 -1.00
C GLY A 133 5.80 0.05 -0.52
N ALA A 134 4.78 0.85 -0.18
CA ALA A 134 3.65 0.32 0.60
C ALA A 134 2.83 -0.69 -0.22
N VAL A 135 2.59 -0.40 -1.50
CA VAL A 135 1.92 -1.34 -2.41
C VAL A 135 2.69 -2.64 -2.60
N GLN A 136 4.02 -2.60 -2.83
CA GLN A 136 4.79 -3.84 -2.98
C GLN A 136 4.73 -4.68 -1.71
N ASN A 137 4.81 -4.03 -0.53
CA ASN A 137 4.67 -4.70 0.75
C ASN A 137 3.29 -5.36 0.91
N THR A 138 2.21 -4.66 0.56
CA THR A 138 0.85 -5.22 0.56
C THR A 138 0.73 -6.44 -0.34
N LEU A 139 1.23 -6.37 -1.58
CA LEU A 139 1.12 -7.47 -2.53
C LEU A 139 1.95 -8.69 -2.11
N ARG A 140 3.13 -8.48 -1.53
CA ARG A 140 3.96 -9.58 -1.00
C ARG A 140 3.26 -10.32 0.14
N VAL A 141 2.58 -9.59 1.04
CA VAL A 141 1.76 -10.19 2.10
C VAL A 141 0.53 -10.90 1.51
N TYR A 142 -0.13 -10.30 0.52
CA TYR A 142 -1.26 -10.89 -0.17
C TYR A 142 -0.88 -12.24 -0.81
N GLU A 143 0.22 -12.31 -1.56
CA GLU A 143 0.72 -13.56 -2.13
C GLU A 143 1.00 -14.63 -1.07
N TRP A 144 1.63 -14.22 0.04
CA TRP A 144 1.90 -15.12 1.15
C TRP A 144 0.62 -15.70 1.77
N LEU A 145 -0.40 -14.87 1.98
CA LEU A 145 -1.71 -15.31 2.50
C LEU A 145 -2.43 -16.24 1.52
N MET A 146 -2.44 -15.91 0.23
CA MET A 146 -3.11 -16.70 -0.81
C MET A 146 -2.50 -18.10 -0.93
N ARG A 147 -1.17 -18.23 -0.87
CA ARG A 147 -0.50 -19.53 -0.86
C ARG A 147 -0.81 -20.34 0.40
N SER A 148 -0.79 -19.69 1.56
CA SER A 148 -1.12 -20.33 2.84
C SER A 148 -2.55 -20.89 2.86
N ARG A 149 -3.52 -20.14 2.32
CA ARG A 149 -4.92 -20.56 2.17
C ARG A 149 -5.07 -21.80 1.28
N LEU A 150 -4.24 -21.94 0.25
CA LEU A 150 -4.32 -23.00 -0.74
C LEU A 150 -3.57 -24.28 -0.32
N GLY A 151 -3.07 -24.35 0.92
CA GLY A 151 -2.32 -25.50 1.41
C GLY A 151 -0.92 -25.63 0.79
N GLU A 152 -0.44 -24.60 0.11
CA GLU A 152 0.93 -24.48 -0.40
C GLU A 152 1.84 -24.04 0.75
N SER A 153 1.87 -24.88 1.80
CA SER A 153 2.60 -24.63 3.03
C SER A 153 4.09 -24.88 2.84
N GLY A 154 4.92 -23.84 3.04
CA GLY A 154 6.34 -23.99 3.35
C GLY A 154 7.31 -23.23 2.43
N PRO A 155 8.33 -22.55 2.99
CA PRO A 155 9.58 -22.32 2.28
C PRO A 155 10.26 -23.66 1.91
N PRO A 156 11.04 -23.75 0.82
CA PRO A 156 11.30 -22.67 -0.13
C PRO A 156 10.09 -22.47 -1.03
N TYR A 157 9.74 -21.21 -1.30
CA TYR A 157 8.80 -20.86 -2.35
C TYR A 157 9.24 -21.63 -3.61
N LYS A 158 8.44 -22.61 -4.04
CA LYS A 158 8.69 -23.26 -5.33
C LYS A 158 8.81 -22.11 -6.32
N LYS A 159 9.93 -22.07 -7.04
CA LYS A 159 10.19 -21.07 -8.07
C LYS A 159 8.93 -21.04 -8.94
N VAL A 160 8.19 -19.95 -8.83
CA VAL A 160 6.98 -19.76 -9.58
C VAL A 160 7.44 -19.66 -11.02
N ASP A 161 7.07 -20.63 -11.85
CA ASP A 161 7.13 -20.40 -13.29
C ASP A 161 6.32 -19.13 -13.52
N SER A 162 6.91 -18.14 -14.18
CA SER A 162 6.53 -16.71 -14.23
C SER A 162 5.09 -16.38 -14.62
N GLY A 163 4.24 -17.38 -14.83
CA GLY A 163 2.79 -17.29 -14.99
C GLY A 163 1.99 -17.35 -13.67
N ASP A 164 2.37 -18.14 -12.66
CA ASP A 164 1.49 -18.49 -11.54
C ASP A 164 1.51 -17.48 -10.37
N CYS A 165 0.80 -16.35 -10.51
CA CYS A 165 0.69 -15.30 -9.50
C CYS A 165 -0.76 -14.87 -9.27
N TRP A 166 -1.07 -14.35 -8.08
CA TRP A 166 -2.38 -13.78 -7.75
C TRP A 166 -2.39 -12.25 -7.85
N SER A 167 -1.22 -11.65 -7.87
CA SER A 167 -1.03 -10.21 -7.86
C SER A 167 0.03 -9.74 -8.84
N MET A 168 -0.17 -8.52 -9.30
CA MET A 168 0.73 -7.80 -10.18
C MET A 168 1.01 -6.41 -9.62
N PHE A 169 2.24 -5.93 -9.77
CA PHE A 169 2.67 -4.59 -9.39
C PHE A 169 3.05 -3.76 -10.62
N ILE A 170 2.67 -2.48 -10.64
CA ILE A 170 3.14 -1.46 -11.60
C ILE A 170 3.66 -0.22 -10.86
N GLY A 171 4.81 0.29 -11.31
CA GLY A 171 5.40 1.55 -10.83
C GLY A 171 6.62 1.99 -11.63
N GLY A 172 7.22 3.13 -11.28
CA GLY A 172 8.39 3.70 -11.97
C GLY A 172 9.70 3.46 -11.22
N VAL A 173 10.77 3.13 -11.93
CA VAL A 173 12.12 2.91 -11.36
C VAL A 173 13.21 3.55 -12.21
N GLY A 174 14.38 3.73 -11.60
CA GLY A 174 15.59 4.11 -12.32
C GLY A 174 16.12 2.94 -13.13
N GLN A 175 16.88 3.23 -14.18
CA GLN A 175 17.59 2.18 -14.91
C GLN A 175 18.91 1.84 -14.20
N ASP A 176 18.81 1.20 -13.03
CA ASP A 176 19.94 0.91 -12.14
C ASP A 176 19.88 -0.49 -11.49
N GLU A 177 20.98 -0.86 -10.81
CA GLU A 177 21.10 -2.16 -10.12
C GLU A 177 20.11 -2.29 -8.95
N THR A 178 19.73 -1.17 -8.33
CA THR A 178 18.74 -1.13 -7.25
C THR A 178 17.38 -1.61 -7.75
N ALA A 179 16.94 -1.14 -8.93
CA ALA A 179 15.71 -1.63 -9.57
C ALA A 179 15.77 -3.13 -9.84
N ALA A 180 16.89 -3.61 -10.41
CA ALA A 180 17.05 -5.02 -10.75
C ALA A 180 17.02 -5.93 -9.49
N ALA A 181 17.71 -5.52 -8.43
CA ALA A 181 17.71 -6.24 -7.16
C ALA A 181 16.32 -6.24 -6.49
N MET A 182 15.64 -5.10 -6.49
CA MET A 182 14.28 -4.96 -5.97
C MET A 182 13.31 -5.84 -6.75
N GLN A 183 13.32 -5.79 -8.08
CA GLN A 183 12.42 -6.59 -8.91
C GLN A 183 12.59 -8.06 -8.63
N LYS A 184 13.83 -8.54 -8.62
CA LYS A 184 14.16 -9.94 -8.33
C LYS A 184 13.63 -10.37 -6.97
N ALA A 185 13.73 -9.52 -5.95
CA ALA A 185 13.25 -9.83 -4.60
C ALA A 185 11.70 -9.84 -4.52
N VAL A 186 11.03 -8.91 -5.20
CA VAL A 186 9.55 -8.86 -5.30
C VAL A 186 9.02 -10.09 -6.06
N GLU A 187 9.63 -10.43 -7.19
CA GLU A 187 9.25 -11.60 -7.99
C GLU A 187 9.55 -12.91 -7.28
N SER A 188 10.62 -12.98 -6.49
CA SER A 188 10.91 -14.14 -5.63
C SER A 188 9.87 -14.33 -4.52
N ALA A 189 9.19 -13.26 -4.10
CA ALA A 189 8.02 -13.36 -3.21
C ALA A 189 6.74 -13.75 -3.95
N GLY A 190 6.78 -13.86 -5.28
CA GLY A 190 5.68 -14.34 -6.10
C GLY A 190 4.77 -13.27 -6.69
N VAL A 191 5.13 -11.99 -6.54
CA VAL A 191 4.39 -10.87 -7.13
C VAL A 191 4.92 -10.64 -8.54
N ARG A 192 4.04 -10.59 -9.55
CA ARG A 192 4.44 -10.22 -10.91
C ARG A 192 4.75 -8.74 -10.96
N SER A 193 6.02 -8.36 -11.05
CA SER A 193 6.42 -6.95 -11.03
C SER A 193 6.69 -6.41 -12.43
N ARG A 194 6.17 -5.21 -12.74
CA ARG A 194 6.46 -4.50 -13.99
C ARG A 194 6.79 -3.05 -13.70
N TYR A 195 7.94 -2.61 -14.18
CA TYR A 195 8.40 -1.26 -13.96
C TYR A 195 8.51 -0.48 -15.28
N ALA A 196 8.18 0.81 -15.21
CA ALA A 196 8.61 1.78 -16.20
C ALA A 196 10.01 2.25 -15.83
N TYR A 197 10.96 2.12 -16.76
CA TYR A 197 12.35 2.49 -16.53
C TYR A 197 12.62 3.92 -17.02
N HIS A 198 13.19 4.74 -16.15
CA HIS A 198 13.59 6.10 -16.46
C HIS A 198 15.12 6.23 -16.46
N THR A 199 15.71 6.51 -17.63
CA THR A 199 17.16 6.71 -17.76
C THR A 199 17.57 8.04 -17.12
N GLY A 200 18.68 8.03 -16.37
CA GLY A 200 19.24 9.23 -15.74
C GLY A 200 18.63 9.58 -14.37
N LEU A 201 17.60 8.86 -13.92
CA LEU A 201 17.03 8.98 -12.58
C LEU A 201 17.38 7.75 -11.73
N ARG A 202 17.53 7.96 -10.43
CA ARG A 202 17.74 6.88 -9.45
C ARG A 202 16.42 6.21 -9.09
N THR A 203 16.45 4.91 -8.86
CA THR A 203 15.35 4.18 -8.21
C THR A 203 15.04 4.78 -6.85
N GLY A 204 13.76 4.89 -6.52
CA GLY A 204 13.31 5.44 -5.24
C GLY A 204 13.82 4.60 -4.06
N MET A 205 14.05 5.26 -2.92
CA MET A 205 14.56 4.65 -1.70
C MET A 205 13.84 5.20 -0.48
N CYS A 206 13.72 4.39 0.57
CA CYS A 206 13.16 4.80 1.85
C CYS A 206 14.15 4.48 2.96
N ALA A 207 14.70 5.50 3.62
CA ALA A 207 15.48 5.32 4.83
C ALA A 207 14.54 4.99 5.99
N SER A 208 14.80 3.88 6.67
CA SER A 208 14.09 3.46 7.86
C SER A 208 15.04 3.46 9.04
N LEU A 209 14.98 4.53 9.83
CA LEU A 209 15.83 4.74 11.00
C LEU A 209 15.12 4.22 12.24
N ALA A 210 15.60 3.09 12.77
CA ALA A 210 15.00 2.44 13.93
C ALA A 210 15.67 2.85 15.24
N SER A 211 14.87 3.19 16.26
CA SER A 211 15.31 3.45 17.63
C SER A 211 14.32 2.88 18.64
N GLY A 212 14.67 1.75 19.27
CA GLY A 212 13.77 1.06 20.18
C GLY A 212 12.47 0.64 19.50
N SER A 213 11.34 1.16 19.97
CA SER A 213 10.01 0.94 19.37
C SER A 213 9.67 1.92 18.24
N ASN A 214 10.51 2.94 18.04
CA ASN A 214 10.23 4.04 17.13
C ASN A 214 10.90 3.83 15.77
N ARG A 215 10.27 4.37 14.72
CA ARG A 215 10.77 4.28 13.34
C ARG A 215 10.48 5.55 12.57
N SER A 216 11.53 6.25 12.18
CA SER A 216 11.45 7.38 11.27
C SER A 216 11.66 6.93 9.84
N LEU A 217 10.75 7.31 8.94
CA LEU A 217 10.75 6.97 7.51
C LEU A 217 11.00 8.23 6.69
N VAL A 218 12.02 8.17 5.83
CA VAL A 218 12.39 9.26 4.91
C VAL A 218 12.46 8.71 3.49
N ALA A 219 11.48 9.06 2.67
CA ALA A 219 11.34 8.55 1.32
C ALA A 219 11.88 9.53 0.28
N SER A 220 12.87 9.11 -0.51
CA SER A 220 13.17 9.77 -1.80
C SER A 220 12.51 8.99 -2.91
N ILE A 221 11.48 9.58 -3.51
CA ILE A 221 10.59 8.90 -4.46
C ILE A 221 11.31 8.53 -5.76
N GLY A 222 12.38 9.26 -6.11
CA GLY A 222 13.23 8.98 -7.26
C GLY A 222 12.44 8.95 -8.57
N ALA A 223 12.77 7.99 -9.44
CA ALA A 223 12.10 7.80 -10.72
C ALA A 223 10.58 7.57 -10.62
N SER A 224 10.05 7.11 -9.48
CA SER A 224 8.60 6.93 -9.31
C SER A 224 7.83 8.25 -9.41
N ALA A 225 8.49 9.38 -9.08
CA ALA A 225 7.86 10.70 -9.06
C ALA A 225 7.55 11.24 -10.47
N VAL A 226 8.10 10.62 -11.51
CA VAL A 226 7.90 11.03 -12.91
C VAL A 226 7.14 9.99 -13.72
N PHE A 227 6.42 9.07 -13.05
CA PHE A 227 5.62 8.08 -13.75
C PHE A 227 4.44 8.73 -14.47
N THR A 228 4.33 8.49 -15.78
CA THR A 228 3.39 9.19 -16.66
C THR A 228 2.26 8.29 -17.18
N MET A 229 1.25 8.93 -17.81
CA MET A 229 0.20 8.24 -18.55
C MET A 229 0.73 7.43 -19.76
N GLU A 230 1.84 7.83 -20.36
CA GLU A 230 2.48 7.06 -21.43
C GLU A 230 3.03 5.74 -20.87
N ASN A 231 3.76 5.82 -19.75
CA ASN A 231 4.26 4.63 -19.05
C ASN A 231 3.13 3.68 -18.66
N TRP A 232 2.01 4.21 -18.15
CA TRP A 232 0.83 3.43 -17.84
C TRP A 232 0.27 2.68 -19.07
N LYS A 233 0.10 3.37 -20.19
CA LYS A 233 -0.44 2.80 -21.43
C LYS A 233 0.49 1.72 -22.00
N ASP A 234 1.79 1.95 -21.99
CA ASP A 234 2.78 1.00 -22.49
C ASP A 234 2.76 -0.29 -21.67
N LEU A 235 2.70 -0.17 -20.33
CA LEU A 235 2.63 -1.33 -19.45
C LEU A 235 1.30 -2.07 -19.56
N LEU A 236 0.17 -1.36 -19.67
CA LEU A 236 -1.13 -1.98 -19.94
C LEU A 236 -1.11 -2.78 -21.25
N GLN A 237 -0.48 -2.22 -22.29
CA GLN A 237 -0.37 -2.87 -23.59
C GLN A 237 0.54 -4.11 -23.55
N ALA A 238 1.68 -4.01 -22.87
CA ALA A 238 2.62 -5.13 -22.71
C ALA A 238 2.02 -6.29 -21.90
N GLU A 239 1.09 -5.99 -21.00
CA GLU A 239 0.53 -6.95 -20.04
C GLU A 239 -0.96 -7.22 -20.26
N ARG A 240 -1.44 -6.98 -21.48
CA ARG A 240 -2.86 -7.08 -21.88
C ARG A 240 -3.55 -8.35 -21.38
N GLU A 241 -2.92 -9.51 -21.56
CA GLU A 241 -3.48 -10.80 -21.15
C GLU A 241 -3.66 -10.95 -19.64
N ALA A 242 -2.75 -10.34 -18.86
CA ALA A 242 -2.84 -10.30 -17.40
C ALA A 242 -3.89 -9.28 -16.95
N MET A 243 -4.02 -8.15 -17.65
CA MET A 243 -4.99 -7.09 -17.34
C MET A 243 -6.45 -7.55 -17.49
N ASP A 244 -6.72 -8.52 -18.36
CA ASP A 244 -8.06 -9.10 -18.56
C ASP A 244 -8.54 -9.90 -17.34
N SER A 245 -7.64 -10.44 -16.51
CA SER A 245 -7.99 -11.19 -15.29
C SER A 245 -8.09 -10.32 -14.03
N ILE A 246 -7.66 -9.06 -14.09
CA ILE A 246 -7.70 -8.15 -12.94
C ILE A 246 -9.14 -7.83 -12.54
N GLN A 247 -9.44 -8.10 -11.27
CA GLN A 247 -10.72 -7.83 -10.62
C GLN A 247 -10.63 -6.70 -9.59
N SER A 248 -9.45 -6.46 -9.02
CA SER A 248 -9.25 -5.38 -8.06
C SER A 248 -7.99 -4.59 -8.39
N VAL A 249 -8.05 -3.28 -8.22
CA VAL A 249 -6.90 -2.40 -8.33
C VAL A 249 -6.70 -1.69 -7.00
N TYR A 250 -5.49 -1.78 -6.45
CA TYR A 250 -5.07 -1.13 -5.21
C TYR A 250 -4.05 -0.04 -5.51
N VAL A 251 -4.32 1.19 -5.05
CA VAL A 251 -3.46 2.35 -5.25
C VAL A 251 -3.16 3.00 -3.90
N GLU A 252 -1.90 3.37 -3.67
CA GLU A 252 -1.50 4.14 -2.49
C GLU A 252 -1.59 5.65 -2.72
N GLY A 253 -1.80 6.40 -1.64
CA GLY A 253 -1.91 7.84 -1.64
C GLY A 253 -0.62 8.55 -2.02
N PHE A 254 0.55 7.97 -1.72
CA PHE A 254 1.83 8.53 -2.13
C PHE A 254 1.98 8.62 -3.65
N PHE A 255 1.40 7.67 -4.40
CA PHE A 255 1.45 7.69 -5.86
C PHE A 255 0.51 8.75 -6.45
N LEU A 256 -0.62 9.03 -5.78
CA LEU A 256 -1.55 10.09 -6.16
C LEU A 256 -0.89 11.48 -6.19
N VAL A 257 0.02 11.74 -5.24
CA VAL A 257 0.71 13.04 -5.11
C VAL A 257 1.55 13.35 -6.35
N HIS A 258 2.18 12.34 -6.94
CA HIS A 258 3.11 12.51 -8.07
C HIS A 258 2.49 12.20 -9.44
N SER A 259 1.49 11.31 -9.49
CA SER A 259 0.88 10.84 -10.74
C SER A 259 -0.67 10.89 -10.72
N PRO A 260 -1.29 12.05 -10.41
CA PRO A 260 -2.74 12.15 -10.22
C PRO A 260 -3.54 11.79 -11.49
N GLU A 261 -3.05 12.15 -12.67
CA GLU A 261 -3.70 11.81 -13.94
C GLU A 261 -3.78 10.29 -14.17
N VAL A 262 -2.73 9.57 -13.77
CA VAL A 262 -2.67 8.10 -13.85
C VAL A 262 -3.71 7.50 -12.92
N VAL A 263 -3.77 7.94 -11.67
CA VAL A 263 -4.74 7.43 -10.69
C VAL A 263 -6.18 7.69 -11.15
N LEU A 264 -6.46 8.89 -11.67
CA LEU A 264 -7.78 9.22 -12.22
C LEU A 264 -8.13 8.34 -13.43
N SER A 265 -7.19 8.08 -14.34
CA SER A 265 -7.43 7.20 -15.48
C SER A 265 -7.64 5.75 -15.05
N VAL A 266 -6.87 5.24 -14.08
CA VAL A 266 -7.08 3.92 -13.48
C VAL A 266 -8.50 3.80 -12.91
N ALA A 267 -8.94 4.80 -12.13
CA ALA A 267 -10.27 4.79 -11.52
C ALA A 267 -11.40 4.89 -12.58
N LYS A 268 -11.30 5.86 -13.50
CA LYS A 268 -12.35 6.15 -14.50
C LYS A 268 -12.40 5.15 -15.63
N GLU A 269 -11.26 4.95 -16.29
CA GLU A 269 -11.19 4.23 -17.55
C GLU A 269 -10.97 2.75 -17.32
N PHE A 270 -10.01 2.38 -16.47
CA PHE A 270 -9.68 0.97 -16.28
C PHE A 270 -10.69 0.25 -15.38
N VAL A 271 -11.00 0.81 -14.21
CA VAL A 271 -12.01 0.25 -13.30
C VAL A 271 -13.41 0.61 -13.78
N GLY A 272 -13.71 1.89 -14.04
CA GLY A 272 -15.06 2.35 -14.39
C GLY A 272 -15.63 1.77 -15.69
N SER A 273 -14.81 1.26 -16.62
CA SER A 273 -15.29 0.58 -17.83
C SER A 273 -15.76 -0.86 -17.58
N ASN A 274 -15.53 -1.42 -16.39
CA ASN A 274 -15.91 -2.79 -16.06
C ASN A 274 -16.52 -2.87 -14.65
N PRO A 275 -17.84 -3.08 -14.51
CA PRO A 275 -18.51 -3.08 -13.21
C PRO A 275 -18.09 -4.22 -12.29
N ARG A 276 -17.33 -5.20 -12.77
CA ARG A 276 -16.75 -6.27 -11.95
C ARG A 276 -15.41 -5.87 -11.31
N ARG A 277 -14.83 -4.74 -11.70
CA ARG A 277 -13.57 -4.25 -11.13
C ARG A 277 -13.85 -3.40 -9.90
N THR A 278 -13.01 -3.58 -8.87
CA THR A 278 -13.05 -2.78 -7.65
C THR A 278 -11.81 -1.91 -7.56
N PHE A 279 -11.99 -0.62 -7.28
CA PHE A 279 -10.90 0.30 -6.96
C PHE A 279 -10.74 0.38 -5.45
N ILE A 280 -9.52 0.20 -4.96
CA ILE A 280 -9.15 0.24 -3.55
C ILE A 280 -8.07 1.31 -3.39
N PHE A 281 -8.27 2.23 -2.46
CA PHE A 281 -7.35 3.34 -2.23
C PHE A 281 -6.91 3.38 -0.77
N ASN A 282 -5.61 3.57 -0.55
CA ASN A 282 -5.05 3.84 0.76
C ASN A 282 -4.65 5.30 0.87
N ILE A 283 -5.15 6.01 1.89
CA ILE A 283 -4.80 7.43 2.14
C ILE A 283 -3.30 7.59 2.45
N SER A 284 -2.65 6.54 2.96
CA SER A 284 -1.22 6.45 3.25
C SER A 284 -0.72 7.36 4.37
N ALA A 285 -0.81 8.69 4.23
CA ALA A 285 -0.26 9.64 5.20
C ALA A 285 -1.08 10.94 5.29
N PRO A 286 -0.99 11.70 6.41
CA PRO A 286 -1.74 12.94 6.59
C PRO A 286 -1.52 14.02 5.51
N PHE A 287 -0.35 14.08 4.87
CA PHE A 287 -0.12 15.08 3.82
C PHE A 287 -0.87 14.78 2.52
N VAL A 288 -1.24 13.51 2.27
CA VAL A 288 -1.96 13.12 1.05
C VAL A 288 -3.36 13.75 1.00
N VAL A 289 -4.02 13.93 2.14
CA VAL A 289 -5.34 14.57 2.19
C VAL A 289 -5.30 16.06 1.83
N GLN A 290 -4.11 16.67 1.78
CA GLN A 290 -3.95 18.05 1.31
C GLN A 290 -4.10 18.15 -0.22
N VAL A 291 -4.03 17.03 -0.96
CA VAL A 291 -4.32 16.94 -2.41
C VAL A 291 -5.83 16.78 -2.64
N SER A 292 -6.61 17.70 -2.05
CA SER A 292 -8.06 17.56 -1.88
C SER A 292 -8.81 17.43 -3.20
N GLU A 293 -8.42 18.17 -4.25
CA GLU A 293 -9.18 18.20 -5.50
C GLU A 293 -9.23 16.84 -6.20
N THR A 294 -8.11 16.11 -6.25
CA THR A 294 -8.08 14.79 -6.89
C THR A 294 -8.81 13.73 -6.06
N ILE A 295 -8.73 13.80 -4.74
CA ILE A 295 -9.48 12.91 -3.84
C ILE A 295 -10.99 13.14 -4.00
N THR A 296 -11.43 14.40 -4.05
CA THR A 296 -12.83 14.76 -4.28
C THR A 296 -13.33 14.28 -5.64
N GLN A 297 -12.51 14.42 -6.70
CA GLN A 297 -12.83 13.85 -8.01
C GLN A 297 -12.96 12.33 -7.93
N MET A 298 -12.00 11.61 -7.33
CA MET A 298 -12.09 10.15 -7.15
C MET A 298 -13.35 9.75 -6.38
N ASN A 299 -13.67 10.43 -5.27
CA ASN A 299 -14.85 10.13 -4.48
C ASN A 299 -16.12 10.27 -5.35
N THR A 300 -16.26 11.38 -6.06
CA THR A 300 -17.40 11.64 -6.97
C THR A 300 -17.57 10.56 -8.05
N LEU A 301 -16.47 9.97 -8.52
CA LEU A 301 -16.46 8.95 -9.57
C LEU A 301 -16.74 7.55 -9.05
N LEU A 302 -16.29 7.25 -7.83
CA LEU A 302 -16.39 5.94 -7.22
C LEU A 302 -17.69 5.77 -6.41
N THR A 303 -18.33 6.87 -6.02
CA THR A 303 -19.65 6.85 -5.42
C THR A 303 -20.71 6.99 -6.51
N SER A 304 -21.42 5.90 -6.82
CA SER A 304 -22.67 5.97 -7.60
C SER A 304 -23.81 6.67 -6.85
N ASP A 305 -23.55 7.10 -5.60
CA ASP A 305 -24.51 7.71 -4.69
C ASP A 305 -24.10 9.16 -4.39
N LYS A 306 -24.94 10.12 -4.78
CA LYS A 306 -24.63 11.56 -4.74
C LYS A 306 -24.43 12.11 -3.33
N GLU A 307 -24.89 11.40 -2.29
CA GLU A 307 -24.79 11.83 -0.89
C GLU A 307 -23.41 11.57 -0.26
N LEU A 308 -22.66 10.55 -0.70
CA LEU A 308 -21.29 10.27 -0.21
C LEU A 308 -20.23 11.19 -0.82
N ALA A 309 -20.49 11.74 -2.00
CA ALA A 309 -19.64 12.74 -2.64
C ALA A 309 -19.49 14.02 -1.77
N GLN A 310 -20.51 14.33 -0.96
CA GLN A 310 -20.59 15.52 -0.11
C GLN A 310 -19.77 15.41 1.20
N THR A 311 -19.39 14.21 1.63
CA THR A 311 -18.68 14.02 2.92
C THR A 311 -17.22 14.50 2.90
N PHE A 312 -16.65 14.76 1.72
CA PHE A 312 -15.28 15.25 1.55
C PHE A 312 -15.21 16.58 0.78
N SER A 313 -16.35 17.23 0.53
CA SER A 313 -16.40 18.55 -0.10
C SER A 313 -16.32 19.72 0.88
N ASP A 314 -16.34 19.43 2.19
CA ASP A 314 -16.21 20.38 3.30
C ASP A 314 -14.91 20.12 4.07
#